data_AF-A0A931Y4N6-F1
#
_entry.id   AF-A0A931Y4N6-F1
#
_cell.length_a   1.000
_cell.length_b   1.000
_cell.length_c   1.000
_cell.angle_alpha   90.00
_cell.angle_beta   90.00
_cell.angle_gamma   90.00
#
_symmetry.space_group_name_H-M   'P 1'
#
loop_
_entity.id
_entity.type
_entity.pdbx_description
1 polymer ?
#
loop_
_entity_poly.entity_id
_entity_poly.type
_entity_poly.pdbx_seq_one_letter_code
_entity_poly.pdbx_strand_id
1 'polypeptide(L)'
;MKFLKYFFILHSAFCILFLAGCEWDAGSSVTSWDDSGNWVDFSGTYKASDGNVLVRQFGVTNALSTTNITTATNTVSSELLATGNGTNTSFNGQLTYAPVRGSLTIFTVGGYQFTDSAGTSADTVSLSVTPADGSAGTLNYLTRAWALTFPAPIANGTQILATYLYVSTVEVVTPIQGNHGDAIYSFVVYQTGNKLQIGDSNGAGYEGTIGTVRTTGGQPVDLNASGAVLPSSGPVVAQFSATGVANGYKVTLVGVLQGTLNGTTLSARTMQATFIEEAGSEAAVTAVAQ
;
A
#
# COMPACT_ATOMS: atom_id res chain seq x y z
N MET A 1 30.47 49.18 -9.57
CA MET A 1 31.19 48.58 -10.72
C MET A 1 30.37 47.38 -11.19
N LYS A 2 30.12 47.32 -12.51
CA LYS A 2 29.39 46.25 -13.22
C LYS A 2 30.31 45.05 -13.51
N PHE A 3 29.68 43.92 -13.91
CA PHE A 3 30.22 42.67 -14.50
C PHE A 3 30.62 41.59 -13.45
N LEU A 4 30.36 40.29 -13.61
CA LEU A 4 29.91 39.46 -14.74
C LEU A 4 29.32 38.12 -14.23
N LYS A 5 28.53 37.50 -15.11
CA LYS A 5 27.75 36.25 -15.08
C LYS A 5 28.57 34.95 -14.94
N TYR A 6 27.99 33.93 -14.28
CA TYR A 6 28.09 32.48 -14.59
C TYR A 6 26.83 31.81 -13.97
N PHE A 7 25.80 31.43 -14.72
CA PHE A 7 25.63 30.26 -15.61
C PHE A 7 25.86 28.92 -14.90
N PHE A 8 24.80 28.38 -14.27
CA PHE A 8 24.65 26.95 -14.03
C PHE A 8 23.17 26.57 -14.26
N ILE A 9 22.93 26.00 -15.43
CA ILE A 9 21.68 25.32 -15.80
C ILE A 9 21.82 23.91 -15.23
N LEU A 10 21.03 23.57 -14.20
CA LEU A 10 20.86 22.18 -13.78
C LEU A 10 19.52 21.69 -14.33
N HIS A 11 19.59 20.95 -15.43
CA HIS A 11 18.49 20.16 -15.97
C HIS A 11 18.15 19.03 -14.99
N SER A 12 17.15 19.25 -14.14
CA SER A 12 16.46 18.15 -13.47
C SER A 12 15.48 17.53 -14.46
N ALA A 13 15.90 16.47 -15.13
CA ALA A 13 15.05 15.58 -15.89
C ALA A 13 14.07 14.88 -14.92
N PHE A 14 12.88 15.45 -14.78
CA PHE A 14 11.76 14.82 -14.11
C PHE A 14 11.23 13.71 -15.03
N CYS A 15 11.68 12.47 -14.80
CA CYS A 15 11.09 11.29 -15.40
C CYS A 15 9.67 11.13 -14.86
N ILE A 16 8.69 11.63 -15.60
CA ILE A 16 7.29 11.26 -15.47
C ILE A 16 7.21 9.79 -15.92
N LEU A 17 7.14 8.89 -14.93
CA LEU A 17 6.65 7.54 -15.15
C LEU A 17 5.21 7.67 -15.68
N PHE A 18 5.05 7.46 -16.98
CA PHE A 18 3.76 7.17 -17.59
C PHE A 18 3.26 5.85 -16.98
N LEU A 19 2.53 5.96 -15.87
CA LEU A 19 1.49 4.98 -15.59
C LEU A 19 0.53 5.12 -16.77
N ALA A 20 0.63 4.19 -17.72
CA ALA A 20 -0.42 3.96 -18.69
C ALA A 20 -1.65 3.55 -17.87
N GLY A 21 -2.43 4.55 -17.46
CA GLY A 21 -3.82 4.34 -17.12
C GLY A 21 -4.45 3.71 -18.34
N CYS A 22 -4.87 2.46 -18.21
CA CYS A 22 -5.98 1.99 -19.01
C CYS A 22 -7.12 2.96 -18.69
N GLU A 23 -7.30 3.96 -19.55
CA GLU A 23 -8.45 4.83 -19.52
C GLU A 23 -9.64 3.92 -19.83
N TRP A 24 -10.34 3.49 -18.79
CA TRP A 24 -11.58 2.77 -18.93
C TRP A 24 -12.62 3.79 -19.37
N ASP A 25 -12.74 3.97 -20.68
CA ASP A 25 -13.87 4.68 -21.24
C ASP A 25 -15.10 3.80 -20.94
N ALA A 26 -15.81 4.15 -19.87
CA ALA A 26 -17.03 3.49 -19.47
C ALA A 26 -18.06 3.77 -20.57
N GLY A 27 -18.15 2.85 -21.53
CA GLY A 27 -19.03 2.96 -22.68
C GLY A 27 -20.42 3.38 -22.25
N SER A 28 -20.91 4.47 -22.84
CA SER A 28 -22.26 5.00 -22.66
C SER A 28 -23.30 3.88 -22.74
N SER A 29 -24.27 3.88 -21.83
CA SER A 29 -25.29 2.82 -21.72
C SER A 29 -25.88 2.49 -23.10
N VAL A 30 -25.64 1.28 -23.59
CA VAL A 30 -26.16 0.82 -24.88
C VAL A 30 -27.62 0.41 -24.65
N THR A 31 -28.57 1.29 -25.00
CA THR A 31 -30.01 0.98 -24.88
C THR A 31 -30.51 0.05 -25.99
N SER A 32 -29.72 -0.12 -27.06
CA SER A 32 -30.02 -1.03 -28.17
C SER A 32 -29.40 -2.40 -27.92
N TRP A 33 -30.27 -3.42 -27.93
CA TRP A 33 -29.87 -4.82 -28.01
C TRP A 33 -29.12 -5.08 -29.32
N ASP A 34 -28.02 -5.83 -29.24
CA ASP A 34 -27.25 -6.30 -30.39
C ASP A 34 -26.90 -7.79 -30.22
N ASP A 35 -26.92 -8.52 -31.33
CA ASP A 35 -26.60 -9.94 -31.44
C ASP A 35 -25.09 -10.21 -31.36
N SER A 36 -24.23 -9.19 -31.34
CA SER A 36 -22.76 -9.29 -31.34
C SER A 36 -22.16 -10.20 -30.25
N GLY A 37 -22.88 -10.46 -29.16
CA GLY A 37 -22.49 -11.38 -28.09
C GLY A 37 -23.03 -12.81 -28.19
N ASN A 38 -24.00 -13.10 -29.08
CA ASN A 38 -24.77 -14.36 -29.04
C ASN A 38 -24.01 -15.62 -29.48
N TRP A 39 -22.84 -15.48 -30.09
CA TRP A 39 -22.02 -16.62 -30.51
C TRP A 39 -21.24 -17.27 -29.36
N VAL A 40 -21.23 -16.64 -28.17
CA VAL A 40 -20.62 -17.16 -26.94
C VAL A 40 -21.57 -16.98 -25.76
N ASP A 41 -21.64 -17.98 -24.88
CA ASP A 41 -22.51 -17.96 -23.71
C ASP A 41 -21.72 -17.99 -22.39
N PHE A 42 -21.69 -16.85 -21.71
CA PHE A 42 -21.10 -16.70 -20.37
C PHE A 42 -22.10 -16.98 -19.24
N SER A 43 -23.35 -17.39 -19.52
CA SER A 43 -24.39 -17.57 -18.51
C SER A 43 -24.09 -18.74 -17.56
N GLY A 44 -24.23 -18.54 -16.26
CA GLY A 44 -23.95 -19.58 -15.27
C GLY A 44 -23.85 -19.06 -13.85
N THR A 45 -23.62 -19.97 -12.90
CA THR A 45 -23.37 -19.59 -11.50
C THR A 45 -21.87 -19.52 -11.26
N TYR A 46 -21.39 -18.33 -10.93
CA TYR A 46 -20.00 -18.03 -10.65
C TYR A 46 -19.77 -18.01 -9.13
N LYS A 47 -18.79 -18.76 -8.64
CA LYS A 47 -18.40 -18.82 -7.23
C LYS A 47 -16.88 -18.69 -7.07
N ALA A 48 -16.41 -18.35 -5.88
CA ALA A 48 -14.99 -18.44 -5.57
C ALA A 48 -14.51 -19.89 -5.74
N SER A 49 -13.32 -20.09 -6.30
CA SER A 49 -12.78 -21.43 -6.61
C SER A 49 -12.52 -22.28 -5.36
N ASP A 50 -12.31 -21.62 -4.22
CA ASP A 50 -12.13 -22.21 -2.90
C ASP A 50 -13.46 -22.41 -2.13
N GLY A 51 -14.60 -22.03 -2.72
CA GLY A 51 -15.92 -22.08 -2.08
C GLY A 51 -16.15 -21.01 -1.02
N ASN A 52 -15.24 -20.05 -0.86
CA ASN A 52 -15.36 -18.96 0.09
C ASN A 52 -16.25 -17.82 -0.44
N VAL A 53 -16.28 -16.74 0.33
CA VAL A 53 -16.96 -15.49 -0.02
C VAL A 53 -16.39 -14.90 -1.31
N LEU A 54 -17.26 -14.57 -2.26
CA LEU A 54 -16.93 -14.02 -3.57
C LEU A 54 -16.74 -12.50 -3.55
N VAL A 55 -17.65 -11.77 -2.89
CA VAL A 55 -17.46 -10.35 -2.52
C VAL A 55 -17.45 -10.31 -1.01
N ARG A 56 -16.26 -10.07 -0.45
CA ARG A 56 -16.08 -10.07 1.01
C ARG A 56 -17.05 -9.08 1.64
N GLN A 57 -17.69 -9.49 2.73
CA GLN A 57 -18.28 -8.54 3.66
C GLN A 57 -17.20 -7.53 4.02
N PHE A 58 -17.47 -6.27 3.73
CA PHE A 58 -16.61 -5.22 4.18
C PHE A 58 -16.91 -4.99 5.66
N GLY A 59 -15.95 -5.38 6.52
CA GLY A 59 -15.97 -5.05 7.94
C GLY A 59 -16.91 -5.87 8.83
N VAL A 60 -16.42 -6.12 10.04
CA VAL A 60 -17.23 -6.51 11.20
C VAL A 60 -17.82 -5.26 11.83
N THR A 61 -19.05 -5.39 12.35
CA THR A 61 -19.69 -4.39 13.20
C THR A 61 -18.73 -4.00 14.35
N ASN A 62 -18.23 -2.76 14.34
CA ASN A 62 -17.35 -2.11 15.35
C ASN A 62 -15.81 -2.19 15.23
N ALA A 63 -15.20 -2.36 14.05
CA ALA A 63 -13.76 -2.11 13.89
C ALA A 63 -13.49 -0.66 13.41
N LEU A 64 -13.17 0.23 14.35
CA LEU A 64 -12.67 1.59 14.07
C LEU A 64 -11.16 1.52 13.77
N SER A 65 -10.80 1.43 12.48
CA SER A 65 -9.41 1.42 11.96
C SER A 65 -8.52 0.24 12.42
N THR A 66 -7.59 -0.16 11.55
CA THR A 66 -6.42 -0.94 11.98
C THR A 66 -5.23 0.00 12.10
N THR A 67 -4.77 0.24 13.32
CA THR A 67 -3.51 0.94 13.58
C THR A 67 -2.38 -0.07 13.45
N ASN A 68 -1.69 -0.05 12.32
CA ASN A 68 -0.44 -0.79 12.20
C ASN A 68 0.70 0.09 12.75
N ILE A 69 1.37 -0.39 13.80
CA ILE A 69 2.55 0.28 14.34
C ILE A 69 3.77 -0.22 13.57
N THR A 70 4.44 0.68 12.86
CA THR A 70 5.69 0.36 12.15
C THR A 70 6.85 0.97 12.92
N THR A 71 7.85 0.16 13.26
CA THR A 71 9.05 0.61 13.96
C THR A 71 10.21 0.76 12.97
N ALA A 72 10.85 1.93 12.97
CA ALA A 72 12.10 2.17 12.23
C ALA A 72 13.25 2.41 13.20
N THR A 73 14.41 1.79 12.95
CA THR A 73 15.66 2.10 13.67
C THR A 73 16.42 3.14 12.87
N ASN A 74 16.73 4.27 13.51
CA ASN A 74 17.39 5.41 12.91
C ASN A 74 18.74 5.66 13.60
N THR A 75 19.67 6.30 12.90
CA THR A 75 20.98 6.65 13.43
C THR A 75 21.10 8.16 13.62
N VAL A 76 21.57 8.58 14.80
CA VAL A 76 22.05 9.94 15.05
C VAL A 76 23.57 9.90 15.01
N SER A 77 24.18 10.68 14.11
CA SER A 77 25.63 10.81 13.98
C SER A 77 26.08 12.21 14.39
N SER A 78 27.00 12.30 15.34
CA SER A 78 27.64 13.53 15.80
C SER A 78 26.69 14.63 16.32
N GLU A 79 25.70 14.28 17.15
CA GLU A 79 24.88 15.27 17.88
C GLU A 79 25.78 16.10 18.81
N LEU A 80 25.78 17.42 18.64
CA LEU A 80 26.54 18.33 19.51
C LEU A 80 25.85 18.45 20.88
N LEU A 81 26.51 17.93 21.91
CA LEU A 81 26.00 17.97 23.28
C LEU A 81 26.44 19.22 24.03
N ALA A 82 27.73 19.57 23.92
CA ALA A 82 28.33 20.72 24.58
C ALA A 82 29.66 21.12 23.92
N THR A 83 30.16 22.30 24.30
CA THR A 83 31.50 22.77 23.93
C THR A 83 32.25 23.15 25.20
N GLY A 84 33.47 22.65 25.35
CA GLY A 84 34.36 23.03 26.45
C GLY A 84 34.64 24.52 26.43
N ASN A 85 34.73 25.11 27.61
CA ASN A 85 35.02 26.54 27.81
C ASN A 85 36.40 26.79 28.45
N GLY A 86 37.18 25.73 28.71
CA GLY A 86 38.48 25.79 29.38
C GLY A 86 38.42 25.89 30.90
N THR A 87 37.24 25.92 31.52
CA THR A 87 37.09 26.07 32.99
C THR A 87 36.19 25.03 33.65
N ASN A 88 35.16 24.54 32.95
CA ASN A 88 34.21 23.57 33.49
C ASN A 88 34.76 22.14 33.39
N THR A 89 34.56 21.37 34.46
CA THR A 89 34.84 19.93 34.53
C THR A 89 33.57 19.09 34.45
N SER A 90 32.39 19.71 34.50
CA SER A 90 31.11 19.00 34.50
C SER A 90 30.20 19.55 33.42
N PHE A 91 29.54 18.63 32.71
CA PHE A 91 28.64 18.91 31.61
C PHE A 91 27.41 18.04 31.76
N ASN A 92 26.23 18.57 31.44
CA ASN A 92 24.99 17.81 31.44
C ASN A 92 24.05 18.36 30.37
N GLY A 93 23.05 17.57 30.03
CA GLY A 93 22.04 17.95 29.05
C GLY A 93 21.07 16.81 28.80
N GLN A 94 20.36 16.88 27.68
CA GLN A 94 19.51 15.82 27.19
C GLN A 94 19.88 15.46 25.76
N LEU A 95 19.76 14.19 25.40
CA LEU A 95 19.82 13.75 24.01
C LEU A 95 18.51 14.12 23.29
N THR A 96 18.59 14.38 21.98
CA THR A 96 17.42 14.67 21.15
C THR A 96 16.43 13.50 21.16
N TYR A 97 16.91 12.26 21.01
CA TYR A 97 16.09 11.05 21.07
C TYR A 97 16.58 10.09 22.15
N ALA A 98 15.68 9.20 22.60
CA ALA A 98 16.06 8.14 23.53
C ALA A 98 16.90 7.07 22.79
N PRO A 99 18.16 6.84 23.19
CA PRO A 99 19.00 5.88 22.51
C PRO A 99 18.53 4.44 22.79
N VAL A 100 18.73 3.56 21.81
CA VAL A 100 18.67 2.11 22.02
C VAL A 100 19.78 1.73 23.00
N ARG A 101 19.46 0.91 24.01
CA ARG A 101 20.42 0.47 25.03
C ARG A 101 21.65 -0.19 24.39
N GLY A 102 22.84 0.25 24.77
CA GLY A 102 24.13 -0.22 24.26
C GLY A 102 24.53 0.38 22.91
N SER A 103 23.82 1.39 22.40
CA SER A 103 24.16 2.05 21.14
C SER A 103 24.82 3.42 21.31
N LEU A 104 24.81 4.00 22.51
CA LEU A 104 25.31 5.34 22.76
C LEU A 104 26.84 5.34 22.89
N THR A 105 27.46 6.21 22.10
CA THR A 105 28.83 6.68 22.31
C THR A 105 28.84 8.19 22.38
N ILE A 106 29.27 8.74 23.51
CA ILE A 106 29.61 10.16 23.64
C ILE A 106 31.12 10.29 23.55
N PHE A 107 31.63 11.19 22.71
CA PHE A 107 33.05 11.37 22.52
C PHE A 107 33.43 12.84 22.44
N THR A 108 34.69 13.12 22.79
CA THR A 108 35.29 14.43 22.58
C THR A 108 36.29 14.36 21.44
N VAL A 109 36.49 15.46 20.72
CA VAL A 109 37.57 15.56 19.71
C VAL A 109 38.96 15.34 20.34
N GLY A 110 39.07 15.51 21.68
CA GLY A 110 40.27 15.26 22.48
C GLY A 110 40.50 13.80 22.92
N GLY A 111 39.67 12.83 22.48
CA GLY A 111 39.94 11.40 22.63
C GLY A 111 39.20 10.65 23.73
N TYR A 112 38.45 11.34 24.61
CA TYR A 112 37.54 10.67 25.55
C TYR A 112 36.36 10.03 24.82
N GLN A 113 35.99 8.83 25.25
CA GLN A 113 34.81 8.09 24.81
C GLN A 113 34.06 7.54 26.02
N PHE A 114 32.74 7.74 26.05
CA PHE A 114 31.80 7.25 27.06
C PHE A 114 30.78 6.36 26.35
N THR A 115 30.69 5.10 26.72
CA THR A 115 29.76 4.14 26.10
C THR A 115 28.77 3.58 27.10
N ASP A 116 27.53 3.38 26.67
CA ASP A 116 26.53 2.66 27.46
C ASP A 116 26.67 1.14 27.26
N SER A 117 25.99 0.37 28.11
CA SER A 117 25.97 -1.10 28.02
C SER A 117 24.56 -1.59 27.77
N ALA A 118 24.41 -2.53 26.83
CA ALA A 118 23.13 -3.17 26.53
C ALA A 118 22.57 -4.02 27.68
N GLY A 119 23.41 -4.42 28.64
CA GLY A 119 23.09 -5.48 29.60
C GLY A 119 22.24 -5.07 30.81
N THR A 120 21.87 -3.81 30.95
CA THR A 120 21.13 -3.32 32.14
C THR A 120 19.71 -2.89 31.78
N SER A 121 18.74 -3.23 32.64
CA SER A 121 17.35 -2.77 32.54
C SER A 121 17.08 -1.48 33.33
N ALA A 122 18.07 -0.98 34.09
CA ALA A 122 17.94 0.24 34.87
C ALA A 122 17.77 1.46 33.96
N ASP A 123 16.88 2.39 34.32
CA ASP A 123 16.69 3.62 33.52
C ASP A 123 17.91 4.53 33.56
N THR A 124 18.58 4.63 34.72
CA THR A 124 19.85 5.35 34.86
C THR A 124 21.00 4.35 34.86
N VAL A 125 21.98 4.58 33.98
CA VAL A 125 23.18 3.75 33.83
C VAL A 125 24.45 4.60 33.94
N SER A 126 25.51 4.02 34.48
CA SER A 126 26.86 4.58 34.36
C SER A 126 27.45 4.24 32.99
N LEU A 127 28.18 5.19 32.43
CA LEU A 127 28.88 5.01 31.15
C LEU A 127 30.30 4.50 31.40
N SER A 128 30.74 3.59 30.55
CA SER A 128 32.13 3.11 30.53
C SER A 128 33.00 4.16 29.85
N VAL A 129 34.14 4.49 30.44
CA VAL A 129 35.00 5.59 29.94
C VAL A 129 36.33 5.07 29.42
N THR A 130 36.76 5.57 28.26
CA THR A 130 38.08 5.33 27.68
C THR A 130 38.70 6.67 27.26
N PRO A 131 39.93 7.00 27.69
CA PRO A 131 40.73 6.28 28.70
C PRO A 131 40.10 6.36 30.11
N ALA A 132 40.42 5.39 30.96
CA ALA A 132 40.02 5.42 32.37
C ALA A 132 40.95 6.34 33.17
N ASP A 133 40.55 7.60 33.38
CA ASP A 133 41.38 8.65 34.00
C ASP A 133 40.71 9.31 35.23
N GLY A 134 39.59 8.76 35.69
CA GLY A 134 38.74 9.35 36.73
C GLY A 134 37.56 10.14 36.17
N SER A 135 37.46 10.29 34.85
CA SER A 135 36.22 10.74 34.20
C SER A 135 35.08 9.76 34.47
N ALA A 136 33.87 10.30 34.61
CA ALA A 136 32.66 9.53 34.88
C ALA A 136 31.50 10.07 34.04
N GLY A 137 30.58 9.19 33.66
CA GLY A 137 29.38 9.57 32.93
C GLY A 137 28.16 8.79 33.37
N THR A 138 26.99 9.39 33.22
CA THR A 138 25.70 8.74 33.45
C THR A 138 24.71 9.11 32.35
N LEU A 139 23.82 8.19 32.00
CA LEU A 139 22.68 8.40 31.12
C LEU A 139 21.41 7.89 31.80
N ASN A 140 20.32 8.66 31.72
CA ASN A 140 18.97 8.21 32.03
C ASN A 140 18.18 8.02 30.73
N TYR A 141 17.84 6.78 30.37
CA TYR A 141 17.12 6.47 29.11
C TYR A 141 15.71 7.06 29.06
N LEU A 142 15.03 7.15 30.20
CA LEU A 142 13.65 7.65 30.27
C LEU A 142 13.58 9.16 30.04
N THR A 143 14.45 9.92 30.71
CA THR A 143 14.49 11.39 30.61
C THR A 143 15.43 11.87 29.50
N ARG A 144 16.24 10.97 28.95
CA ARG A 144 17.34 11.24 28.00
C ARG A 144 18.45 12.11 28.59
N ALA A 145 18.43 12.33 29.91
CA ALA A 145 19.39 13.18 30.58
C ALA A 145 20.75 12.48 30.64
N TRP A 146 21.81 13.21 30.29
CA TRP A 146 23.18 12.76 30.42
C TRP A 146 23.96 13.72 31.32
N ALA A 147 24.96 13.20 32.00
CA ALA A 147 25.91 13.99 32.79
C ALA A 147 27.30 13.38 32.67
N LEU A 148 28.31 14.23 32.48
CA LEU A 148 29.72 13.87 32.38
C LEU A 148 30.51 14.71 33.38
N THR A 149 31.49 14.09 34.01
CA THR A 149 32.48 14.74 34.86
C THR A 149 33.87 14.32 34.41
N PHE A 150 34.77 15.28 34.32
CA PHE A 150 36.17 15.10 33.92
C PHE A 150 37.09 15.51 35.07
N PRO A 151 38.29 14.90 35.21
CA PRO A 151 39.25 15.26 36.25
C PRO A 151 39.91 16.63 36.01
N ALA A 152 39.89 17.13 34.78
CA ALA A 152 40.42 18.44 34.39
C ALA A 152 39.45 19.17 33.45
N PRO A 153 39.49 20.51 33.40
CA PRO A 153 38.63 21.27 32.50
C PRO A 153 38.82 20.89 31.03
N ILE A 154 37.72 20.78 30.29
CA ILE A 154 37.78 20.55 28.84
C ILE A 154 38.20 21.84 28.15
N ALA A 155 39.25 21.77 27.32
CA ALA A 155 39.83 22.91 26.63
C ALA A 155 38.78 23.70 25.83
N ASN A 156 38.94 25.03 25.80
CA ASN A 156 38.00 25.93 25.13
C ASN A 156 37.84 25.56 23.65
N GLY A 157 36.61 25.42 23.19
CA GLY A 157 36.27 25.05 21.82
C GLY A 157 36.22 23.54 21.54
N THR A 158 36.60 22.68 22.49
CA THR A 158 36.52 21.22 22.30
C THR A 158 35.07 20.77 22.35
N GLN A 159 34.57 20.18 21.27
CA GLN A 159 33.20 19.67 21.20
C GLN A 159 33.06 18.32 21.91
N ILE A 160 31.91 18.14 22.56
CA ILE A 160 31.40 16.89 23.09
C ILE A 160 30.24 16.47 22.19
N LEU A 161 30.40 15.32 21.52
CA LEU A 161 29.48 14.84 20.48
C LEU A 161 28.91 13.47 20.88
N ALA A 162 27.70 13.15 20.43
CA ALA A 162 27.08 11.83 20.62
C ALA A 162 26.76 11.15 19.29
N THR A 163 26.83 9.82 19.29
CA THR A 163 26.34 8.95 18.21
C THR A 163 25.58 7.79 18.83
N TYR A 164 24.39 7.49 18.31
CA TYR A 164 23.52 6.43 18.84
C TYR A 164 22.44 6.02 17.84
N LEU A 165 21.78 4.89 18.11
CA LEU A 165 20.59 4.45 17.42
C LEU A 165 19.34 4.84 18.22
N TYR A 166 18.22 5.14 17.58
CA TYR A 166 16.92 5.31 18.23
C TYR A 166 15.81 4.65 17.42
N VAL A 167 14.74 4.24 18.10
CA VAL A 167 13.56 3.65 17.44
C VAL A 167 12.48 4.72 17.34
N SER A 168 11.97 4.96 16.14
CA SER A 168 10.74 5.74 15.93
C SER A 168 9.59 4.79 15.60
N THR A 169 8.42 5.08 16.16
CA THR A 169 7.17 4.40 15.84
C THR A 169 6.32 5.33 14.97
N VAL A 170 5.94 4.84 13.79
CA VAL A 170 4.94 5.51 12.96
C VAL A 170 3.68 4.68 13.03
N GLU A 171 2.61 5.29 13.53
CA GLU A 171 1.27 4.74 13.45
C GLU A 171 0.76 4.95 12.03
N VAL A 172 0.60 3.85 11.29
CA VAL A 172 -0.08 3.86 10.01
C VAL A 172 -1.52 3.50 10.28
N VAL A 173 -2.36 4.54 10.37
CA VAL A 173 -3.81 4.37 10.40
C VAL A 173 -4.23 4.03 8.98
N THR A 174 -4.59 2.77 8.77
CA THR A 174 -5.23 2.35 7.52
C THR A 174 -6.75 2.53 7.69
N PRO A 175 -7.39 3.45 6.96
CA PRO A 175 -8.85 3.54 6.97
C PRO A 175 -9.39 2.21 6.44
N ILE A 176 -10.27 1.57 7.22
CA ILE A 176 -10.98 0.40 6.74
C ILE A 176 -12.00 0.89 5.72
N GLN A 177 -11.84 0.44 4.48
CA GLN A 177 -12.69 0.75 3.35
C GLN A 177 -14.09 0.12 3.56
N GLY A 178 -15.09 1.01 3.74
CA GLY A 178 -16.53 0.82 3.52
C GLY A 178 -17.28 -0.34 4.18
N ASN A 179 -17.77 -0.20 5.42
CA ASN A 179 -18.50 -1.26 6.15
C ASN A 179 -19.98 -1.43 5.71
N HIS A 180 -20.24 -1.83 4.47
CA HIS A 180 -21.62 -1.91 3.95
C HIS A 180 -21.88 -3.23 3.20
N GLY A 181 -22.78 -4.06 3.75
CA GLY A 181 -23.38 -5.20 3.05
C GLY A 181 -22.99 -6.60 3.57
N ASP A 182 -23.92 -7.54 3.40
CA ASP A 182 -23.72 -8.97 3.64
C ASP A 182 -22.73 -9.57 2.63
N ALA A 183 -21.95 -10.55 3.06
CA ALA A 183 -21.05 -11.32 2.20
C ALA A 183 -21.80 -11.89 0.98
N ILE A 184 -21.27 -11.71 -0.22
CA ILE A 184 -21.81 -12.35 -1.44
C ILE A 184 -20.99 -13.60 -1.74
N TYR A 185 -21.66 -14.73 -1.94
CA TYR A 185 -21.02 -16.03 -2.17
C TYR A 185 -21.05 -16.48 -3.63
N SER A 186 -21.98 -15.93 -4.42
CA SER A 186 -22.14 -16.31 -5.82
C SER A 186 -22.76 -15.20 -6.65
N PHE A 187 -22.43 -15.17 -7.93
CA PHE A 187 -23.16 -14.43 -8.95
C PHE A 187 -23.83 -15.42 -9.91
N VAL A 188 -25.11 -15.23 -10.19
CA VAL A 188 -25.82 -15.91 -11.27
C VAL A 188 -25.86 -14.94 -12.45
N VAL A 189 -25.18 -15.29 -13.52
CA VAL A 189 -25.06 -14.47 -14.72
C VAL A 189 -26.00 -15.02 -15.80
N TYR A 190 -26.81 -14.13 -16.37
CA TYR A 190 -27.65 -14.39 -17.54
C TYR A 190 -27.26 -13.43 -18.65
N GLN A 191 -26.89 -13.97 -19.80
CA GLN A 191 -26.54 -13.23 -20.99
C GLN A 191 -27.66 -13.33 -22.03
N THR A 192 -27.96 -12.24 -22.72
CA THR A 192 -28.81 -12.24 -23.92
C THR A 192 -28.29 -11.20 -24.90
N GLY A 193 -27.62 -11.64 -25.96
CA GLY A 193 -26.87 -10.75 -26.86
C GLY A 193 -25.72 -10.08 -26.10
N ASN A 194 -25.66 -8.75 -26.23
CA ASN A 194 -24.79 -7.89 -25.45
C ASN A 194 -25.34 -7.53 -24.05
N LYS A 195 -26.56 -7.92 -23.68
CA LYS A 195 -27.12 -7.61 -22.36
C LYS A 195 -26.68 -8.63 -21.31
N LEU A 196 -26.45 -8.12 -20.11
CA LEU A 196 -26.07 -8.91 -18.95
C LEU A 196 -27.02 -8.62 -17.78
N GLN A 197 -27.53 -9.67 -17.16
CA GLN A 197 -28.20 -9.61 -15.87
C GLN A 197 -27.40 -10.47 -14.89
N ILE A 198 -27.09 -9.91 -13.73
CA ILE A 198 -26.35 -10.58 -12.67
C ILE A 198 -27.23 -10.56 -11.42
N GLY A 199 -27.47 -11.71 -10.80
CA GLY A 199 -28.05 -11.80 -9.46
C GLY A 199 -26.99 -12.23 -8.45
N ASP A 200 -26.94 -11.64 -7.26
CA ASP A 200 -26.08 -12.12 -6.18
C ASP A 200 -26.78 -13.15 -5.26
N SER A 201 -26.02 -13.74 -4.33
CA SER A 201 -26.55 -14.67 -3.33
C SER A 201 -27.46 -14.04 -2.28
N ASN A 202 -27.49 -12.71 -2.20
CA ASN A 202 -28.29 -11.94 -1.25
C ASN A 202 -29.60 -11.42 -1.87
N GLY A 203 -29.82 -11.71 -3.16
CA GLY A 203 -31.02 -11.33 -3.92
C GLY A 203 -30.92 -9.98 -4.64
N ALA A 204 -29.77 -9.30 -4.60
CA ALA A 204 -29.55 -8.09 -5.38
C ALA A 204 -29.40 -8.42 -6.88
N GLY A 205 -29.97 -7.57 -7.72
CA GLY A 205 -29.86 -7.64 -9.17
C GLY A 205 -29.01 -6.49 -9.73
N TYR A 206 -28.22 -6.81 -10.75
CA TYR A 206 -27.41 -5.85 -11.51
C TYR A 206 -27.70 -6.06 -12.99
N GLU A 207 -27.82 -4.96 -13.72
CA GLU A 207 -28.05 -4.96 -15.17
C GLU A 207 -26.95 -4.20 -15.88
N GLY A 208 -26.54 -4.72 -17.03
CA GLY A 208 -25.36 -4.23 -17.71
C GLY A 208 -25.24 -4.72 -19.13
N THR A 209 -24.05 -4.50 -19.68
CA THR A 209 -23.70 -4.95 -21.01
C THR A 209 -22.35 -5.64 -21.02
N ILE A 210 -22.22 -6.58 -21.95
CA ILE A 210 -20.94 -7.11 -22.40
C ILE A 210 -20.46 -6.20 -23.54
N GLY A 211 -19.21 -5.75 -23.45
CA GLY A 211 -18.51 -5.04 -24.50
C GLY A 211 -17.94 -5.99 -25.55
N THR A 212 -16.83 -5.58 -26.17
CA THR A 212 -16.20 -6.36 -27.24
C THR A 212 -15.72 -7.73 -26.75
N VAL A 213 -16.19 -8.79 -27.41
CA VAL A 213 -15.69 -10.15 -27.23
C VAL A 213 -14.46 -10.36 -28.11
N ARG A 214 -13.35 -10.81 -27.51
CA ARG A 214 -12.06 -11.08 -28.17
C ARG A 214 -11.67 -12.54 -28.03
N THR A 215 -10.96 -13.05 -29.02
CA THR A 215 -10.25 -14.34 -28.92
C THR A 215 -8.73 -14.13 -28.89
N THR A 216 -7.95 -15.19 -28.66
CA THR A 216 -6.47 -15.13 -28.52
C THR A 216 -5.74 -14.56 -29.73
N GLY A 217 -6.40 -14.39 -30.88
CA GLY A 217 -5.88 -13.62 -32.01
C GLY A 217 -5.98 -12.09 -31.86
N GLY A 218 -6.56 -11.58 -30.78
CA GLY A 218 -6.70 -10.16 -30.46
C GLY A 218 -7.69 -9.39 -31.33
N GLN A 219 -8.27 -10.03 -32.35
CA GLN A 219 -9.23 -9.39 -33.24
C GLN A 219 -10.64 -9.41 -32.63
N PRO A 220 -11.34 -8.27 -32.60
CA PRO A 220 -12.75 -8.26 -32.28
C PRO A 220 -13.52 -9.04 -33.35
N VAL A 221 -14.51 -9.84 -32.93
CA VAL A 221 -15.41 -10.52 -33.86
C VAL A 221 -16.55 -9.56 -34.20
N ASP A 222 -16.56 -9.01 -35.41
CA ASP A 222 -17.69 -8.24 -35.92
C ASP A 222 -18.67 -9.18 -36.62
N LEU A 223 -19.78 -9.51 -35.94
CA LEU A 223 -20.82 -10.37 -36.50
C LEU A 223 -21.59 -9.73 -37.66
N ASN A 224 -21.52 -8.40 -37.80
CA ASN A 224 -22.18 -7.67 -38.87
C ASN A 224 -21.33 -7.64 -40.15
N ALA A 225 -20.08 -8.11 -40.09
CA ALA A 225 -19.23 -8.24 -41.27
C ALA A 225 -19.67 -9.45 -42.11
N SER A 226 -20.01 -9.20 -43.38
CA SER A 226 -20.29 -10.25 -44.35
C SER A 226 -19.09 -11.19 -44.50
N GLY A 227 -19.28 -12.48 -44.18
CA GLY A 227 -18.22 -13.49 -44.20
C GLY A 227 -17.44 -13.65 -42.89
N ALA A 228 -17.92 -13.09 -41.77
CA ALA A 228 -17.33 -13.32 -40.46
C ALA A 228 -17.28 -14.83 -40.14
N VAL A 229 -16.07 -15.36 -39.98
CA VAL A 229 -15.85 -16.73 -39.51
C VAL A 229 -15.81 -16.71 -37.99
N LEU A 230 -16.80 -17.32 -37.35
CA LEU A 230 -16.79 -17.49 -35.90
C LEU A 230 -15.61 -18.36 -35.47
N PRO A 231 -14.87 -17.94 -34.43
CA PRO A 231 -13.93 -18.84 -33.77
C PRO A 231 -14.65 -20.10 -33.32
N SER A 232 -14.04 -21.26 -33.49
CA SER A 232 -14.57 -22.55 -33.02
C SER A 232 -13.74 -23.17 -31.90
N SER A 233 -12.61 -22.56 -31.56
CA SER A 233 -11.76 -23.04 -30.48
C SER A 233 -10.90 -21.94 -29.88
N GLY A 234 -10.55 -22.08 -28.61
CA GLY A 234 -9.54 -21.28 -27.93
C GLY A 234 -10.09 -20.30 -26.90
N PRO A 235 -9.21 -19.54 -26.22
CA PRO A 235 -9.61 -18.57 -25.21
C PRO A 235 -10.50 -17.46 -25.77
N VAL A 236 -11.53 -17.12 -25.01
CA VAL A 236 -12.45 -16.01 -25.26
C VAL A 236 -12.47 -15.10 -24.03
N VAL A 237 -12.44 -13.78 -24.25
CA VAL A 237 -12.50 -12.77 -23.20
C VAL A 237 -13.51 -11.70 -23.61
N ALA A 238 -14.39 -11.32 -22.70
CA ALA A 238 -15.36 -10.25 -22.91
C ALA A 238 -15.34 -9.30 -21.72
N GLN A 239 -15.21 -8.00 -21.98
CA GLN A 239 -15.35 -6.97 -20.95
C GLN A 239 -16.82 -6.78 -20.61
N PHE A 240 -17.16 -6.42 -19.38
CA PHE A 240 -18.53 -6.09 -19.00
C PHE A 240 -18.57 -4.95 -17.97
N SER A 241 -19.73 -4.28 -17.93
CA SER A 241 -20.10 -3.34 -16.89
C SER A 241 -21.57 -3.55 -16.53
N ALA A 242 -21.89 -3.68 -15.25
CA ALA A 242 -23.25 -3.83 -14.75
C ALA A 242 -23.48 -2.96 -13.51
N THR A 243 -24.67 -2.39 -13.38
CA THR A 243 -25.05 -1.54 -12.25
C THR A 243 -26.28 -2.08 -11.56
N GLY A 244 -26.35 -1.93 -10.24
CA GLY A 244 -27.47 -2.40 -9.43
C GLY A 244 -27.49 -1.79 -8.05
N VAL A 245 -28.34 -2.33 -7.18
CA VAL A 245 -28.43 -1.91 -5.78
C VAL A 245 -28.24 -3.12 -4.88
N ALA A 246 -27.16 -3.14 -4.10
CA ALA A 246 -26.87 -4.18 -3.11
C ALA A 246 -27.00 -3.59 -1.71
N ASN A 247 -27.85 -4.17 -0.85
CA ASN A 247 -28.06 -3.73 0.53
C ASN A 247 -28.35 -2.22 0.68
N GLY A 248 -29.05 -1.63 -0.30
CA GLY A 248 -29.43 -0.21 -0.31
C GLY A 248 -28.40 0.73 -0.94
N TYR A 249 -27.24 0.23 -1.39
CA TYR A 249 -26.19 1.03 -2.01
C TYR A 249 -26.13 0.78 -3.51
N LYS A 250 -25.91 1.84 -4.30
CA LYS A 250 -25.63 1.69 -5.72
C LYS A 250 -24.25 1.06 -5.90
N VAL A 251 -24.19 0.07 -6.75
CA VAL A 251 -22.98 -0.69 -7.05
C VAL A 251 -22.78 -0.74 -8.56
N THR A 252 -21.52 -0.62 -8.97
CA THR A 252 -21.04 -0.91 -10.33
C THR A 252 -20.09 -2.10 -10.27
N LEU A 253 -20.40 -3.13 -11.06
CA LEU A 253 -19.52 -4.26 -11.35
C LEU A 253 -18.84 -4.00 -12.69
N VAL A 254 -17.51 -3.90 -12.69
CA VAL A 254 -16.72 -3.78 -13.94
C VAL A 254 -15.70 -4.89 -14.02
N GLY A 255 -15.54 -5.53 -15.17
CA GLY A 255 -14.59 -6.63 -15.26
C GLY A 255 -14.54 -7.34 -16.59
N VAL A 256 -14.07 -8.58 -16.55
CA VAL A 256 -13.97 -9.49 -17.68
C VAL A 256 -14.58 -10.85 -17.35
N LEU A 257 -15.32 -11.38 -18.31
CA LEU A 257 -15.74 -12.77 -18.39
C LEU A 257 -14.79 -13.49 -19.35
N GLN A 258 -14.34 -14.67 -18.98
CA GLN A 258 -13.40 -15.45 -19.79
C GLN A 258 -13.81 -16.91 -19.85
N GLY A 259 -13.36 -17.62 -20.88
CA GLY A 259 -13.54 -19.07 -20.99
C GLY A 259 -12.76 -19.65 -22.16
N THR A 260 -12.87 -20.96 -22.36
CA THR A 260 -12.29 -21.67 -23.50
C THR A 260 -13.39 -22.24 -24.37
N LEU A 261 -13.45 -21.78 -25.62
CA LEU A 261 -14.39 -22.26 -26.62
C LEU A 261 -13.92 -23.61 -27.18
N ASN A 262 -14.87 -24.54 -27.34
CA ASN A 262 -14.69 -25.79 -28.06
C ASN A 262 -15.97 -26.08 -28.85
N GLY A 263 -15.92 -25.88 -30.17
CA GLY A 263 -17.11 -25.80 -31.01
C GLY A 263 -17.94 -24.57 -30.65
N THR A 264 -19.18 -24.79 -30.25
CA THR A 264 -20.12 -23.75 -29.78
C THR A 264 -20.23 -23.67 -28.27
N THR A 265 -19.49 -24.52 -27.53
CA THR A 265 -19.57 -24.59 -26.07
C THR A 265 -18.42 -23.83 -25.44
N LEU A 266 -18.75 -22.90 -24.53
CA LEU A 266 -17.76 -22.23 -23.69
C LEU A 266 -17.58 -23.00 -22.37
N SER A 267 -16.35 -23.42 -22.10
CA SER A 267 -15.96 -24.17 -20.90
C SER A 267 -14.93 -23.39 -20.07
N ALA A 268 -14.60 -23.89 -18.87
CA ALA A 268 -13.61 -23.27 -17.97
C ALA A 268 -13.85 -21.77 -17.76
N ARG A 269 -15.12 -21.40 -17.54
CA ARG A 269 -15.52 -20.00 -17.50
C ARG A 269 -15.10 -19.35 -16.18
N THR A 270 -14.60 -18.13 -16.25
CA THR A 270 -14.16 -17.35 -15.09
C THR A 270 -14.64 -15.91 -15.19
N MET A 271 -14.75 -15.25 -14.04
CA MET A 271 -15.05 -13.84 -13.90
C MET A 271 -13.94 -13.19 -13.08
N GLN A 272 -13.36 -12.11 -13.60
CA GLN A 272 -12.44 -11.24 -12.89
C GLN A 272 -13.02 -9.82 -12.94
N ALA A 273 -13.46 -9.29 -11.80
CA ALA A 273 -14.15 -8.00 -11.75
C ALA A 273 -13.81 -7.21 -10.49
N THR A 274 -14.24 -5.96 -10.48
CA THR A 274 -14.26 -5.09 -9.30
C THR A 274 -15.71 -4.75 -8.99
N PHE A 275 -16.10 -4.99 -7.75
CA PHE A 275 -17.36 -4.55 -7.16
C PHE A 275 -17.14 -3.18 -6.52
N ILE A 276 -17.75 -2.14 -7.09
CA ILE A 276 -17.51 -0.73 -6.73
C ILE A 276 -18.79 -0.13 -6.16
N GLU A 277 -18.78 0.31 -4.90
CA GLU A 277 -19.88 1.07 -4.31
C GLU A 277 -19.80 2.56 -4.70
N GLU A 278 -20.94 3.24 -4.79
CA GLU A 278 -21.02 4.69 -5.07
C GLU A 278 -20.20 5.55 -4.08
N ALA A 279 -19.94 5.04 -2.86
CA ALA A 279 -19.09 5.68 -1.86
C ALA A 279 -17.58 5.47 -2.07
N GLY A 280 -17.16 4.74 -3.10
CA GLY A 280 -15.76 4.47 -3.44
C GLY A 280 -15.15 3.22 -2.78
N SER A 281 -15.95 2.39 -2.13
CA SER A 281 -15.51 1.08 -1.65
C SER A 281 -15.35 0.12 -2.82
N GLU A 282 -14.27 -0.66 -2.85
CA GLU A 282 -13.99 -1.60 -3.93
C GLU A 282 -13.63 -2.98 -3.37
N ALA A 283 -14.17 -4.05 -3.98
CA ALA A 283 -13.74 -5.42 -3.73
C ALA A 283 -13.40 -6.11 -5.05
N ALA A 284 -12.28 -6.84 -5.06
CA ALA A 284 -11.94 -7.72 -6.16
C ALA A 284 -12.85 -8.96 -6.14
N VAL A 285 -13.28 -9.36 -7.34
CA VAL A 285 -14.11 -10.54 -7.60
C VAL A 285 -13.31 -11.49 -8.48
N THR A 286 -13.03 -12.68 -7.96
CA THR A 286 -12.42 -13.77 -8.71
C THR A 286 -13.31 -15.00 -8.60
N ALA A 287 -13.95 -15.37 -9.70
CA ALA A 287 -14.95 -16.42 -9.73
C ALA A 287 -14.72 -17.43 -10.85
N VAL A 288 -15.18 -18.66 -10.64
CA VAL A 288 -15.23 -19.75 -11.62
C VAL A 288 -16.68 -20.19 -11.77
N ALA A 289 -17.13 -20.44 -12.99
CA ALA A 289 -18.47 -20.97 -13.23
C ALA A 289 -18.54 -22.45 -12.81
N GLN A 290 -19.61 -22.80 -12.10
CA GLN A 290 -19.97 -24.18 -11.74
C GLN A 290 -21.14 -24.69 -12.56
#